data_AF-A0A8I0P9U8-F1
#
_entry.id   AF-A0A8I0P9U8-F1
#
_cell.length_a   1.000
_cell.length_b   1.000
_cell.length_c   1.000
_cell.angle_alpha   90.00
_cell.angle_beta   90.00
_cell.angle_gamma   90.00
#
_symmetry.space_group_name_H-M   'P 1'
#
loop_
_entity.id
_entity.type
_entity.pdbx_description
1 polymer ?
#
loop_
_entity_poly.entity_id
_entity_poly.type
_entity_poly.pdbx_seq_one_letter_code
_entity_poly.pdbx_strand_id
1 'polypeptide(L)'
;MSATKAPPARSRTAGPVLENFYNLKQATVRLGLATEDENDKRGQDWLRRGVNRKPGQGPKFPCYRMANQLMFSDSDLAEIAELVRNKVDGRSKPRASRRKRPIAR
;
A
#
# COMPACT_ATOMS: atom_id res chain seq x y z
N MET A 1 -53.43 17.98 33.32
CA MET A 1 -52.18 17.35 33.80
C MET A 1 -51.31 17.06 32.58
N SER A 2 -50.15 17.69 32.48
CA SER A 2 -49.33 17.70 31.26
C SER A 2 -48.31 16.56 31.26
N ALA A 3 -48.31 15.74 30.22
CA ALA A 3 -47.37 14.64 30.03
C ALA A 3 -45.96 15.17 29.66
N THR A 4 -44.98 14.97 30.54
CA THR A 4 -43.57 15.26 30.28
C THR A 4 -42.99 14.19 29.36
N LYS A 5 -42.78 14.56 28.09
CA LYS A 5 -42.12 13.73 27.08
C LYS A 5 -40.62 13.65 27.39
N ALA A 6 -40.10 12.45 27.62
CA ALA A 6 -38.68 12.20 27.87
C ALA A 6 -37.82 12.61 26.66
N PRO A 7 -36.59 13.12 26.86
CA PRO A 7 -35.71 13.51 25.76
C PRO A 7 -35.26 12.28 24.95
N PRO A 8 -35.07 12.40 23.63
CA PRO A 8 -34.61 11.31 22.79
C PRO A 8 -33.21 10.85 23.23
N ALA A 9 -33.03 9.52 23.29
CA ALA A 9 -31.77 8.89 23.62
C ALA A 9 -30.67 9.38 22.67
N ARG A 10 -29.56 9.90 23.23
CA ARG A 10 -28.37 10.29 22.48
C ARG A 10 -27.92 9.09 21.63
N SER A 11 -28.04 9.18 20.32
CA SER A 11 -27.41 8.25 19.40
C SER A 11 -25.91 8.25 19.70
N ARG A 12 -25.36 7.11 20.10
CA ARG A 12 -23.91 6.95 20.25
C ARG A 12 -23.32 7.15 18.86
N THR A 13 -22.72 8.31 18.64
CA THR A 13 -21.83 8.55 17.50
C THR A 13 -20.80 7.42 17.52
N ALA A 14 -20.74 6.62 16.46
CA ALA A 14 -19.74 5.59 16.29
C ALA A 14 -18.38 6.20 16.61
N GLY A 15 -17.72 5.68 17.66
CA GLY A 15 -16.40 6.16 18.07
C GLY A 15 -15.42 6.07 16.90
N PRO A 16 -14.31 6.85 16.95
CA PRO A 16 -13.29 6.78 15.92
C PRO A 16 -12.86 5.33 15.74
N VAL A 17 -12.98 4.81 14.51
CA VAL A 17 -12.50 3.48 14.16
C VAL A 17 -11.00 3.48 14.47
N LEU A 18 -10.60 2.72 15.48
CA LEU A 18 -9.21 2.51 15.83
C LEU A 18 -8.58 1.71 14.69
N GLU A 19 -8.12 2.39 13.65
CA GLU A 19 -7.33 1.76 12.60
C GLU A 19 -6.05 1.21 13.21
N ASN A 20 -5.74 -0.06 12.90
CA ASN A 20 -4.49 -0.66 13.35
C ASN A 20 -3.36 -0.17 12.46
N PHE A 21 -2.28 0.30 13.10
CA PHE A 21 -1.06 0.69 12.41
C PHE A 21 -0.02 -0.42 12.50
N TYR A 22 0.56 -0.76 11.37
CA TYR A 22 1.56 -1.81 11.24
C TYR A 22 2.90 -1.23 10.81
N ASN A 23 3.95 -1.73 11.45
CA ASN A 23 5.32 -1.44 11.03
C ASN A 23 5.63 -2.12 9.69
N LEU A 24 6.69 -1.66 9.01
CA LEU A 24 7.19 -2.24 7.76
C LEU A 24 7.23 -3.79 7.75
N LYS A 25 7.75 -4.42 8.81
CA LYS A 25 7.83 -5.89 8.90
C LYS A 25 6.44 -6.55 8.99
N GLN A 26 5.52 -5.96 9.74
CA GLN A 26 4.15 -6.47 9.87
C GLN A 26 3.35 -6.25 8.59
N ALA A 27 3.51 -5.08 7.96
CA ALA A 27 2.93 -4.76 6.66
C ALA A 27 3.36 -5.75 5.57
N THR A 28 4.64 -6.14 5.52
CA THR A 28 5.11 -7.15 4.56
C THR A 28 4.45 -8.51 4.75
N VAL A 29 4.21 -8.93 6.00
CA VAL A 29 3.54 -10.20 6.29
C VAL A 29 2.08 -10.13 5.85
N ARG A 30 1.38 -9.03 6.16
CA ARG A 30 -0.02 -8.83 5.78
C ARG A 30 -0.23 -8.77 4.27
N LEU A 31 0.72 -8.21 3.53
CA LEU A 31 0.69 -8.16 2.06
C LEU A 31 1.12 -9.49 1.40
N GLY A 32 1.52 -10.51 2.18
CA GLY A 32 2.04 -11.76 1.64
C GLY A 32 3.38 -11.60 0.89
N LEU A 33 4.11 -10.53 1.18
CA LEU A 33 5.42 -10.21 0.58
C LEU A 33 6.59 -10.72 1.43
N ALA A 34 6.33 -11.15 2.66
CA ALA A 34 7.31 -11.84 3.49
C ALA A 34 7.47 -13.27 2.99
N THR A 35 8.71 -13.68 2.76
CA THR A 35 9.05 -15.09 2.51
C THR A 35 9.29 -15.81 3.84
N GLU A 36 9.40 -17.13 3.81
CA GLU A 36 9.70 -17.95 5.00
C GLU A 36 11.08 -17.62 5.61
N ASP A 37 11.96 -16.99 4.84
CA ASP A 37 13.24 -16.48 5.30
C ASP A 37 13.07 -15.22 6.17
N GLU A 38 13.34 -15.34 7.47
CA GLU A 38 13.28 -14.22 8.42
C GLU A 38 14.22 -13.05 8.07
N ASN A 39 15.25 -13.33 7.26
CA ASN A 39 16.23 -12.35 6.78
C ASN A 39 15.86 -11.69 5.45
N ASP A 40 14.75 -12.08 4.82
CA ASP A 40 14.37 -11.50 3.54
C ASP A 40 13.86 -10.06 3.70
N LYS A 41 14.68 -9.12 3.23
CA LYS A 41 14.39 -7.69 3.24
C LYS A 41 13.72 -7.22 1.95
N ARG A 42 13.51 -8.08 0.95
CA ARG A 42 12.95 -7.71 -0.35
C ARG A 42 11.58 -7.05 -0.23
N GLY A 43 10.68 -7.62 0.58
CA GLY A 43 9.36 -7.04 0.83
C GLY A 43 9.44 -5.65 1.49
N GLN A 44 10.36 -5.49 2.46
CA GLN A 44 10.55 -4.23 3.17
C GLN A 44 11.15 -3.16 2.25
N ASP A 45 12.15 -3.52 1.45
CA ASP A 45 12.76 -2.65 0.46
C ASP A 45 11.78 -2.25 -0.63
N TRP A 46 10.91 -3.17 -1.05
CA TRP A 46 9.85 -2.88 -2.01
C TRP A 46 8.85 -1.86 -1.47
N LEU A 47 8.39 -2.01 -0.22
CA LEU A 47 7.53 -1.01 0.44
C LEU A 47 8.23 0.34 0.57
N ARG A 48 9.49 0.36 1.01
CA ARG A 48 10.29 1.60 1.12
C ARG A 48 10.44 2.28 -0.23
N ARG A 49 10.73 1.53 -1.29
CA ARG A 49 10.81 2.07 -2.66
C ARG A 49 9.47 2.59 -3.14
N GLY A 50 8.38 1.90 -2.81
CA GLY A 50 7.01 2.32 -3.12
C GLY A 50 6.62 3.64 -2.45
N VAL A 51 7.00 3.81 -1.18
CA VAL A 51 6.83 5.06 -0.44
C VAL A 51 7.75 6.16 -0.99
N ASN A 52 8.97 5.84 -1.43
CA ASN A 52 9.90 6.81 -2.01
C ASN A 52 9.77 6.98 -3.53
N ARG A 53 8.67 6.54 -4.15
CA ARG A 53 8.47 6.69 -5.60
C ARG A 53 8.44 8.16 -6.01
N LYS A 54 9.13 8.46 -7.11
CA LYS A 54 9.10 9.78 -7.74
C LYS A 54 7.83 9.94 -8.59
N PRO A 55 7.33 11.18 -8.75
CA PRO A 55 6.27 11.46 -9.72
C PRO A 55 6.70 10.95 -11.11
N GLY A 56 5.84 10.15 -11.76
CA GLY A 56 6.12 9.49 -13.04
C GLY A 56 6.48 8.00 -12.96
N GLN A 57 6.77 7.44 -11.78
CA GLN A 57 7.02 5.99 -11.60
C GLN A 57 5.78 5.18 -11.17
N GLY A 58 4.62 5.84 -11.18
CA GLY A 58 3.34 5.32 -10.71
C GLY A 58 2.92 5.94 -9.36
N PRO A 59 1.77 5.52 -8.83
CA PRO A 59 1.26 6.03 -7.56
C PRO A 59 2.23 5.68 -6.42
N LYS A 60 2.44 6.67 -5.55
CA LYS A 60 3.20 6.57 -4.31
C LYS A 60 2.36 5.79 -3.30
N PHE A 61 3.00 4.92 -2.51
CA PHE A 61 2.26 4.18 -1.48
C PHE A 61 1.85 5.10 -0.33
N PRO A 62 0.60 4.98 0.15
CA PRO A 62 0.17 5.66 1.35
C PRO A 62 1.00 5.16 2.54
N CYS A 63 1.37 6.08 3.43
CA CYS A 63 2.11 5.76 4.64
C CYS A 63 1.92 6.87 5.68
N TYR A 64 1.94 6.47 6.94
CA TYR A 64 2.00 7.37 8.08
C TYR A 64 3.40 7.38 8.68
N ARG A 65 3.83 8.54 9.16
CA ARG A 65 5.07 8.67 9.94
C ARG A 65 4.72 8.89 11.40
N MET A 66 4.97 7.88 12.24
CA MET A 66 4.83 7.96 13.69
C MET A 66 6.19 7.70 14.33
N ALA A 67 6.64 8.59 15.22
CA ALA A 67 7.94 8.48 15.90
C ALA A 67 9.13 8.18 14.95
N ASN A 68 9.19 8.88 13.80
CA ASN A 68 10.18 8.66 12.73
C ASN A 68 10.17 7.27 12.08
N GLN A 69 9.16 6.44 12.35
CA GLN A 69 8.97 5.13 11.74
C GLN A 69 7.87 5.18 10.66
N LEU A 70 8.03 4.35 9.64
CA LEU A 70 7.02 4.14 8.59
C LEU A 70 5.98 3.16 9.11
N MET A 71 4.74 3.65 9.20
CA MET A 71 3.57 2.90 9.61
C MET A 71 2.53 2.87 8.49
N PHE A 72 1.77 1.79 8.42
CA PHE A 72 0.72 1.58 7.43
C PHE A 72 -0.56 1.18 8.15
N SER A 73 -1.68 1.82 7.85
CA SER A 73 -2.99 1.39 8.36
C SER A 73 -3.51 0.18 7.60
N ASP A 74 -4.55 -0.49 8.13
CA ASP A 74 -5.25 -1.55 7.38
C ASP A 74 -5.76 -1.03 6.01
N SER A 75 -6.26 0.21 5.97
CA SER A 75 -6.72 0.90 4.76
C SER A 75 -5.58 1.09 3.75
N ASP A 76 -4.41 1.55 4.22
CA ASP A 76 -3.21 1.71 3.37
C ASP A 76 -2.79 0.38 2.73
N LEU A 77 -2.82 -0.71 3.50
CA LEU A 77 -2.43 -2.03 3.01
C LEU A 77 -3.41 -2.55 1.96
N ALA A 78 -4.71 -2.29 2.12
CA ALA A 78 -5.72 -2.62 1.12
C ALA A 78 -5.48 -1.86 -0.19
N GLU A 79 -5.25 -0.55 -0.12
CA GLU A 79 -4.93 0.27 -1.29
C GLU A 79 -3.64 -0.20 -1.99
N ILE A 80 -2.59 -0.50 -1.22
CA ILE A 80 -1.33 -1.03 -1.78
C ILE A 80 -1.58 -2.36 -2.48
N ALA A 81 -2.38 -3.26 -1.90
CA ALA A 81 -2.72 -4.54 -2.51
C ALA A 81 -3.51 -4.35 -3.82
N GLU A 82 -4.46 -3.42 -3.87
CA GLU A 82 -5.18 -3.07 -5.09
C GLU A 82 -4.25 -2.48 -6.15
N LEU A 83 -3.33 -1.60 -5.77
CA LEU A 83 -2.34 -1.02 -6.67
C LEU A 83 -1.40 -2.08 -7.26
N VAL A 84 -1.07 -3.13 -6.50
CA VAL A 84 -0.27 -4.25 -7.01
C VAL A 84 -1.06 -5.08 -8.00
N ARG A 85 -2.32 -5.42 -7.69
CA ARG A 85 -3.20 -6.18 -8.59
C ARG A 85 -3.48 -5.42 -9.89
N ASN A 86 -3.68 -4.11 -9.81
CA ASN A 86 -3.97 -3.23 -10.95
C ASN A 86 -2.73 -2.86 -11.76
N LYS A 87 -1.51 -3.21 -11.34
CA LYS A 87 -0.34 -3.21 -12.23
C LYS A 87 -0.48 -4.37 -13.23
N VAL A 88 -1.39 -4.19 -14.18
CA VAL A 88 -1.45 -4.95 -15.43
C VAL A 88 -0.04 -4.96 -16.02
N ASP A 89 0.52 -6.15 -16.17
CA ASP A 89 1.85 -6.44 -16.68
C ASP A 89 2.16 -5.59 -17.93
N GLY A 90 2.87 -4.47 -17.75
CA GLY A 90 3.52 -3.72 -18.82
C GLY A 90 4.67 -4.49 -19.47
N ARG A 91 4.79 -5.81 -19.22
CA ARG A 91 5.75 -6.72 -19.84
C ARG A 91 5.38 -7.13 -21.27
N SER A 92 4.23 -6.69 -21.78
CA SER A 92 3.88 -6.82 -23.20
C SER A 92 4.54 -5.77 -24.10
N LYS A 93 5.78 -5.33 -23.79
CA LYS A 93 6.61 -4.66 -24.80
C LYS A 93 7.51 -5.71 -25.45
N PRO A 94 7.23 -6.15 -26.70
CA PRO A 94 8.15 -7.01 -27.41
C PRO A 94 9.51 -6.31 -27.46
N ARG A 95 10.54 -6.99 -26.96
CA ARG A 95 11.93 -6.57 -27.06
C ARG A 95 12.17 -6.22 -28.53
N ALA A 96 12.35 -4.94 -28.84
CA ALA A 96 12.67 -4.50 -30.19
C ALA A 96 13.92 -5.26 -30.64
N SER A 97 13.72 -6.23 -31.54
CA SER A 97 14.79 -6.99 -32.17
C SER A 97 15.71 -5.98 -32.84
N ARG A 98 16.91 -5.82 -32.27
CA ARG A 98 18.01 -5.03 -32.80
C ARG A 98 18.37 -5.59 -34.18
N ARG A 99 17.74 -5.06 -35.25
CA ARG A 99 18.10 -5.37 -36.63
C ARG A 99 19.57 -4.99 -36.82
N LYS A 100 20.45 -6.00 -36.91
CA LYS A 100 21.82 -5.83 -37.40
C LYS A 100 21.70 -5.31 -38.84
N ARG A 101 22.11 -4.07 -39.09
CA ARG A 101 22.33 -3.59 -40.46
C ARG A 101 23.55 -4.32 -41.03
N PRO A 102 23.48 -4.90 -42.23
CA PRO A 102 24.65 -5.49 -42.86
C PRO A 102 25.67 -4.38 -43.19
N ILE A 103 26.93 -4.66 -42.86
CA ILE A 103 28.09 -3.89 -43.31
C ILE A 103 28.20 -4.10 -44.81
N ALA A 104 27.98 -3.04 -45.60
CA ALA A 104 28.29 -3.05 -47.02
C ALA A 104 29.82 -3.04 -47.19
N ARG A 105 30.31 -3.92 -48.06
CA ARG A 105 31.70 -3.96 -48.55
C ARG A 105 31.91 -2.92 -49.64
#